data_AF-A0A1Z4QU80-F1
#
_entry.id   AF-A0A1Z4QU80-F1
#
_cell.length_a   1.000
_cell.length_b   1.000
_cell.length_c   1.000
_cell.angle_alpha   90.00
_cell.angle_beta   90.00
_cell.angle_gamma   90.00
#
_symmetry.space_group_name_H-M   'P 1'
#
loop_
_entity.id
_entity.type
_entity.pdbx_description
1 polymer ?
#
loop_
_entity_poly.entity_id
_entity_poly.type
_entity_poly.pdbx_seq_one_letter_code
_entity_poly.pdbx_strand_id
1 'polypeptide(L)'
;MLPSKFVEVAGFPIPWQERDLQKYISDRLTERGFTTRLESSANGGRADIVTNWQGGAIIECKKFLDRNSIFQAVGQLNLYGLNNTHKLIVMGFLTPDAREQPSALKTASMVEQDKRIQVVFVNIKEEWLPGSKFRIGFWNFNLFLFHFRLPQLPNFQDWHWWFNLVKAHPLILILVGSFFLGVLPDIKKITSNTFGNNLEQEAIESAHQE
;
A
#
# COMPACT_ATOMS: atom_id res chain seq x y z
N MET A 1 -10.87 -18.91 -4.84
CA MET A 1 -11.33 -19.92 -3.86
C MET A 1 -12.85 -19.98 -3.89
N LEU A 2 -13.47 -21.17 -3.85
CA LEU A 2 -14.94 -21.27 -3.76
C LEU A 2 -15.43 -20.65 -2.43
N PRO A 3 -16.57 -19.94 -2.40
CA PRO A 3 -17.11 -19.36 -1.17
C PRO A 3 -17.27 -20.37 -0.03
N SER A 4 -17.72 -21.60 -0.32
CA SER A 4 -17.86 -22.65 0.69
C SER A 4 -16.52 -23.01 1.35
N LYS A 5 -15.46 -23.15 0.54
CA LYS A 5 -14.12 -23.44 1.06
C LYS A 5 -13.56 -22.26 1.85
N PHE A 6 -13.85 -21.03 1.42
CA PHE A 6 -13.47 -19.84 2.16
C PHE A 6 -14.08 -19.83 3.56
N VAL A 7 -15.39 -20.04 3.65
CA VAL A 7 -16.17 -20.06 4.92
C VAL A 7 -15.62 -21.11 5.88
N GLU A 8 -15.31 -22.32 5.36
CA GLU A 8 -14.71 -23.40 6.14
C GLU A 8 -13.35 -23.01 6.71
N VAL A 9 -12.43 -22.52 5.86
CA VAL A 9 -11.06 -22.17 6.27
C VAL A 9 -11.03 -20.92 7.17
N ALA A 10 -11.95 -19.99 6.95
CA ALA A 10 -12.10 -18.79 7.77
C ALA A 10 -12.79 -19.06 9.12
N GLY A 11 -13.32 -20.28 9.34
CA GLY A 11 -13.97 -20.67 10.60
C GLY A 11 -15.31 -19.98 10.83
N PHE A 12 -16.06 -19.66 9.77
CA PHE A 12 -17.38 -19.02 9.90
C PHE A 12 -18.42 -20.01 10.46
N PRO A 13 -19.42 -19.53 11.24
CA PRO A 13 -20.49 -20.38 11.75
C PRO A 13 -21.37 -20.92 10.62
N ILE A 14 -22.10 -22.01 10.86
CA ILE A 14 -23.07 -22.56 9.90
C ILE A 14 -24.48 -22.49 10.50
N PRO A 15 -25.43 -21.73 9.92
CA PRO A 15 -25.28 -20.90 8.71
C PRO A 15 -24.56 -19.57 8.98
N TRP A 16 -23.67 -19.18 8.05
CA TRP A 16 -22.98 -17.89 8.11
C TRP A 16 -23.83 -16.76 7.52
N GLN A 17 -23.58 -15.55 7.98
CA GLN A 17 -24.27 -14.31 7.65
C GLN A 17 -23.29 -13.24 7.13
N GLU A 18 -23.81 -12.20 6.50
CA GLU A 18 -23.01 -11.08 5.97
C GLU A 18 -22.12 -10.43 7.04
N ARG A 19 -22.63 -10.31 8.27
CA ARG A 19 -21.88 -9.80 9.43
C ARG A 19 -20.61 -10.61 9.74
N ASP A 20 -20.58 -11.90 9.42
CA ASP A 20 -19.40 -12.74 9.67
C ASP A 20 -18.28 -12.37 8.68
N LEU A 21 -18.65 -12.07 7.43
CA LEU A 21 -17.72 -11.55 6.42
C LEU A 21 -17.25 -10.13 6.76
N GLN A 22 -18.17 -9.26 7.20
CA GLN A 22 -17.85 -7.92 7.67
C GLN A 22 -16.83 -7.97 8.83
N LYS A 23 -17.08 -8.82 9.84
CA LYS A 23 -16.17 -9.02 10.96
C LYS A 23 -14.80 -9.52 10.45
N TYR A 24 -14.79 -10.52 9.58
CA TYR A 24 -13.55 -11.04 9.00
C TYR A 24 -12.74 -9.95 8.29
N ILE A 25 -13.38 -9.12 7.46
CA ILE A 25 -12.70 -8.02 6.75
C ILE A 25 -12.12 -7.01 7.76
N SER A 26 -12.88 -6.67 8.79
CA SER A 26 -12.44 -5.75 9.86
C SER A 26 -11.26 -6.32 10.64
N ASP A 27 -11.29 -7.60 11.01
CA ASP A 27 -10.19 -8.29 11.68
C ASP A 27 -8.94 -8.27 10.77
N ARG A 28 -9.08 -8.62 9.48
CA ARG A 28 -7.97 -8.60 8.50
C ARG A 28 -7.38 -7.21 8.30
N LEU A 29 -8.18 -6.16 8.32
CA LEU A 29 -7.69 -4.77 8.26
C LEU A 29 -6.93 -4.40 9.54
N THR A 30 -7.45 -4.80 10.69
CA THR A 30 -6.85 -4.52 12.00
C THR A 30 -5.52 -5.26 12.16
N GLU A 31 -5.43 -6.51 11.72
CA GLU A 31 -4.19 -7.30 11.65
C GLU A 31 -3.11 -6.62 10.80
N ARG A 32 -3.51 -5.79 9.83
CA ARG A 32 -2.60 -5.01 8.97
C ARG A 32 -2.27 -3.63 9.53
N GLY A 33 -2.73 -3.31 10.74
CA GLY A 33 -2.47 -2.04 11.42
C GLY A 33 -3.40 -0.90 11.03
N PHE A 34 -4.52 -1.18 10.35
CA PHE A 34 -5.54 -0.17 10.06
C PHE A 34 -6.54 -0.04 11.21
N THR A 35 -7.00 1.18 11.47
CA THR A 35 -8.11 1.41 12.39
C THR A 35 -9.41 1.06 11.69
N THR A 36 -10.31 0.40 12.40
CA THR A 36 -11.61 -0.02 11.87
C THR A 36 -12.71 0.37 12.85
N ARG A 37 -13.87 0.78 12.31
CA ARG A 37 -15.09 1.00 13.06
C ARG A 37 -16.24 0.34 12.31
N LEU A 38 -16.88 -0.62 12.96
CA LEU A 38 -18.05 -1.31 12.41
C LEU A 38 -19.31 -0.46 12.60
N GLU A 39 -20.29 -0.62 11.71
CA GLU A 39 -21.65 -0.08 11.84
C GLU A 39 -21.68 1.43 12.19
N SER A 40 -20.85 2.22 11.51
CA SER A 40 -20.69 3.64 11.81
C SER A 40 -21.75 4.48 11.11
N SER A 41 -22.36 5.43 11.84
CA SER A 41 -23.31 6.37 11.25
C SER A 41 -22.66 7.23 10.16
N ALA A 42 -23.30 7.30 8.99
CA ALA A 42 -22.82 8.08 7.84
C ALA A 42 -24.01 8.67 7.07
N ASN A 43 -24.13 10.00 7.06
CA ASN A 43 -25.15 10.76 6.32
C ASN A 43 -26.58 10.20 6.43
N GLY A 44 -27.01 9.88 7.66
CA GLY A 44 -28.35 9.34 7.94
C GLY A 44 -28.50 7.82 7.72
N GLY A 45 -27.46 7.16 7.22
CA GLY A 45 -27.36 5.69 7.17
C GLY A 45 -26.32 5.14 8.14
N ARG A 46 -25.98 3.86 7.95
CA ARG A 46 -25.00 3.13 8.74
C ARG A 46 -24.12 2.35 7.79
N ALA A 47 -22.84 2.70 7.74
CA ALA A 47 -21.85 2.03 6.91
C ALA A 47 -21.29 0.81 7.66
N ASP A 48 -21.06 -0.28 6.93
CA ASP A 48 -20.61 -1.53 7.54
C ASP A 48 -19.22 -1.40 8.16
N ILE A 49 -18.26 -0.80 7.45
CA ILE A 49 -16.90 -0.55 7.98
C ILE A 49 -16.39 0.81 7.55
N VAL A 50 -15.89 1.60 8.50
CA VAL A 50 -15.11 2.82 8.24
C VAL A 50 -13.68 2.59 8.72
N THR A 51 -12.70 2.88 7.87
CA THR A 51 -11.28 2.59 8.14
C THR A 51 -10.34 3.66 7.59
N ASN A 52 -9.13 3.77 8.14
CA ASN A 52 -8.06 4.61 7.58
C ASN A 52 -7.28 3.93 6.43
N TRP A 53 -7.66 2.73 6.00
CA TRP A 53 -7.09 2.06 4.83
C TRP A 53 -7.20 2.95 3.58
N GLN A 54 -6.14 2.96 2.74
CA GLN A 54 -6.04 3.80 1.54
C GLN A 54 -6.24 5.31 1.77
N GLY A 55 -5.85 5.83 2.94
CA GLY A 55 -6.04 7.24 3.28
C GLY A 55 -7.46 7.59 3.75
N GLY A 56 -8.27 6.57 4.01
CA GLY A 56 -9.68 6.68 4.41
C GLY A 56 -10.56 5.91 3.45
N ALA A 57 -11.32 4.94 3.97
CA ALA A 57 -12.26 4.14 3.20
C ALA A 57 -13.55 3.89 3.98
N ILE A 58 -14.65 3.85 3.23
CA ILE A 58 -15.97 3.39 3.66
C ILE A 58 -16.24 2.12 2.87
N ILE A 59 -16.54 1.03 3.58
CA ILE A 59 -16.71 -0.29 3.01
C ILE A 59 -18.15 -0.73 3.22
N GLU A 60 -18.80 -1.15 2.15
CA GLU A 60 -20.09 -1.85 2.16
C GLU A 60 -19.84 -3.32 1.85
N CYS A 61 -20.29 -4.19 2.75
CA CYS A 61 -20.17 -5.63 2.64
C CYS A 61 -21.43 -6.20 1.98
N LYS A 62 -21.23 -7.20 1.13
CA LYS A 62 -22.31 -8.05 0.61
C LYS A 62 -21.91 -9.51 0.69
N LYS A 63 -22.83 -10.37 1.11
CA LYS A 63 -22.59 -11.82 1.19
C LYS A 63 -22.06 -12.38 -0.13
N PHE A 64 -22.73 -12.03 -1.22
CA PHE A 64 -22.32 -12.33 -2.59
C PHE A 64 -22.42 -11.06 -3.44
N LEU A 65 -21.50 -10.95 -4.39
CA LEU A 65 -21.42 -9.91 -5.39
C LEU A 65 -21.83 -10.49 -6.73
N ASP A 66 -23.04 -10.12 -7.10
CA ASP A 66 -23.63 -10.18 -8.43
C ASP A 66 -23.80 -8.75 -8.99
N ARG A 67 -24.38 -8.62 -10.18
CA ARG A 67 -24.64 -7.31 -10.79
C ARG A 67 -25.45 -6.37 -9.88
N ASN A 68 -26.52 -6.89 -9.28
CA ASN A 68 -27.52 -6.06 -8.60
C ASN A 68 -27.01 -5.60 -7.23
N SER A 69 -26.43 -6.52 -6.47
CA SER A 69 -25.79 -6.25 -5.17
C SER A 69 -24.64 -5.25 -5.30
N ILE A 70 -23.85 -5.30 -6.38
CA ILE A 70 -22.81 -4.28 -6.64
C ILE A 70 -23.45 -2.90 -6.85
N PHE A 71 -24.47 -2.77 -7.71
CA PHE A 71 -25.13 -1.47 -7.92
C PHE A 71 -25.79 -0.93 -6.66
N GLN A 72 -26.45 -1.80 -5.88
CA GLN A 72 -27.07 -1.43 -4.61
C GLN A 72 -26.02 -0.91 -3.62
N ALA A 73 -24.91 -1.66 -3.44
CA ALA A 73 -23.83 -1.28 -2.54
C ALA A 73 -23.18 0.06 -2.95
N VAL A 74 -22.96 0.27 -4.24
CA VAL A 74 -22.46 1.55 -4.76
C VAL A 74 -23.43 2.70 -4.47
N GLY A 75 -24.74 2.48 -4.63
CA GLY A 75 -25.76 3.47 -4.28
C GLY A 75 -25.69 3.88 -2.80
N GLN A 76 -25.56 2.90 -1.90
CA GLN A 76 -25.40 3.14 -0.46
C GLN A 76 -24.10 3.89 -0.16
N LEU A 77 -22.98 3.45 -0.73
CA LEU A 77 -21.67 4.08 -0.54
C LEU A 77 -21.63 5.54 -1.03
N ASN A 78 -22.30 5.85 -2.14
CA ASN A 78 -22.38 7.23 -2.62
C ASN A 78 -23.10 8.15 -1.62
N LEU A 79 -24.12 7.64 -0.91
CA LEU A 79 -24.77 8.37 0.18
C LEU A 79 -23.84 8.53 1.39
N TYR A 80 -23.16 7.47 1.81
CA TYR A 80 -22.23 7.51 2.95
C TYR A 80 -20.99 8.36 2.66
N GLY A 81 -20.60 8.44 1.39
CA GLY A 81 -19.45 9.18 0.88
C GLY A 81 -19.68 10.67 0.65
N LEU A 82 -20.90 11.20 0.85
CA LEU A 82 -21.15 12.63 0.64
C LEU A 82 -20.23 13.47 1.53
N ASN A 83 -19.72 14.56 0.95
CA ASN A 83 -18.87 15.56 1.62
C ASN A 83 -17.53 15.04 2.19
N ASN A 84 -17.03 13.91 1.69
CA ASN A 84 -15.68 13.42 2.01
C ASN A 84 -15.00 12.83 0.77
N THR A 85 -13.69 12.58 0.88
CA THR A 85 -12.84 12.04 -0.20
C THR A 85 -12.45 10.59 0.03
N HIS A 86 -13.05 9.90 1.01
CA HIS A 86 -12.72 8.51 1.32
C HIS A 86 -13.00 7.61 0.12
N LYS A 87 -12.19 6.56 -0.04
CA LYS A 87 -12.47 5.46 -0.96
C LYS A 87 -13.81 4.80 -0.61
N LEU A 88 -14.56 4.42 -1.64
CA LEU A 88 -15.84 3.74 -1.53
C LEU A 88 -15.65 2.30 -2.01
N ILE A 89 -15.70 1.34 -1.09
CA ILE A 89 -15.27 -0.02 -1.37
C ILE A 89 -16.44 -0.98 -1.19
N VAL A 90 -16.80 -1.71 -2.24
CA VAL A 90 -17.73 -2.83 -2.14
C VAL A 90 -16.92 -4.10 -1.93
N MET A 91 -17.19 -4.85 -0.87
CA MET A 91 -16.50 -6.11 -0.58
C MET A 91 -17.49 -7.25 -0.43
N GLY A 92 -17.18 -8.40 -1.02
CA GLY A 92 -18.02 -9.58 -0.92
C GLY A 92 -17.43 -10.78 -1.63
N PHE A 93 -18.10 -11.93 -1.56
CA PHE A 93 -17.70 -13.08 -2.37
C PHE A 93 -18.22 -12.93 -3.79
N LEU A 94 -17.44 -13.30 -4.81
CA LEU A 94 -17.99 -13.47 -6.14
C LEU A 94 -19.14 -14.50 -6.08
N THR A 95 -20.27 -14.18 -6.72
CA THR A 95 -21.44 -15.06 -6.77
C THR A 95 -21.05 -16.51 -7.14
N PRO A 96 -21.59 -17.53 -6.45
CA PRO A 96 -21.31 -18.93 -6.76
C PRO A 96 -21.94 -19.35 -8.09
N ASP A 97 -22.92 -18.60 -8.63
CA ASP A 97 -23.51 -18.89 -9.95
C ASP A 97 -22.57 -18.47 -11.08
N ALA A 98 -21.95 -19.47 -11.72
CA ALA A 98 -21.04 -19.28 -12.85
C ALA A 98 -21.66 -18.49 -14.02
N ARG A 99 -22.98 -18.52 -14.20
CA ARG A 99 -23.67 -17.77 -15.26
C ARG A 99 -23.68 -16.26 -14.98
N GLU A 100 -23.69 -15.88 -13.71
CA GLU A 100 -23.73 -14.47 -13.28
C GLU A 100 -22.34 -13.86 -13.08
N GLN A 101 -21.30 -14.68 -12.91
CA GLN A 101 -19.93 -14.19 -12.67
C GLN A 101 -19.42 -13.22 -13.75
N PRO A 102 -19.59 -13.47 -15.06
CA PRO A 102 -19.16 -12.52 -16.09
C PRO A 102 -19.85 -11.16 -15.96
N SER A 103 -21.14 -11.16 -15.59
CA SER A 103 -21.92 -9.95 -15.35
C SER A 103 -21.39 -9.20 -14.13
N ALA A 104 -21.14 -9.89 -13.01
CA ALA A 104 -20.59 -9.31 -11.80
C ALA A 104 -19.20 -8.66 -12.03
N LEU A 105 -18.30 -9.35 -12.72
CA LEU A 105 -16.96 -8.85 -13.06
C LEU A 105 -17.02 -7.64 -14.00
N LYS A 106 -17.90 -7.68 -15.01
CA LYS A 106 -18.12 -6.55 -15.92
C LYS A 106 -18.69 -5.35 -15.17
N THR A 107 -19.67 -5.55 -14.30
CA THR A 107 -20.26 -4.48 -13.48
C THR A 107 -19.23 -3.88 -12.54
N ALA A 108 -18.39 -4.69 -11.88
CA ALA A 108 -17.28 -4.20 -11.08
C ALA A 108 -16.38 -3.25 -11.89
N SER A 109 -15.93 -3.68 -13.08
CA SER A 109 -15.10 -2.84 -13.96
C SER A 109 -15.78 -1.56 -14.43
N MET A 110 -17.10 -1.57 -14.61
CA MET A 110 -17.88 -0.39 -14.98
C MET A 110 -17.98 0.63 -13.83
N VAL A 111 -18.25 0.19 -12.60
CA VAL A 111 -18.36 1.11 -11.46
C VAL A 111 -17.01 1.65 -11.02
N GLU A 112 -15.94 0.86 -11.19
CA GLU A 112 -14.55 1.27 -10.93
C GLU A 112 -14.00 2.29 -11.93
N GLN A 113 -14.76 2.67 -12.97
CA GLN A 113 -14.42 3.83 -13.80
C GLN A 113 -14.43 5.12 -12.96
N ASP A 114 -15.23 5.18 -11.90
CA ASP A 114 -15.06 6.17 -10.83
C ASP A 114 -13.86 5.76 -9.97
N LYS A 115 -12.81 6.59 -10.00
CA LYS A 115 -11.56 6.36 -9.24
C LYS A 115 -11.77 6.27 -7.74
N ARG A 116 -12.89 6.75 -7.21
CA ARG A 116 -13.23 6.66 -5.79
C ARG A 116 -13.77 5.28 -5.43
N ILE A 117 -14.38 4.57 -6.37
CA ILE A 117 -15.02 3.28 -6.16
C ILE A 117 -14.03 2.13 -6.40
N GLN A 118 -14.11 1.10 -5.55
CA GLN A 118 -13.37 -0.15 -5.72
C GLN A 118 -14.29 -1.33 -5.39
N VAL A 119 -14.21 -2.42 -6.15
CA VAL A 119 -14.93 -3.67 -5.88
C VAL A 119 -13.92 -4.78 -5.59
N VAL A 120 -14.07 -5.43 -4.44
CA VAL A 120 -13.16 -6.49 -3.99
C VAL A 120 -13.91 -7.80 -3.81
N PHE A 121 -13.56 -8.77 -4.66
CA PHE A 121 -13.98 -10.16 -4.51
C PHE A 121 -13.06 -10.87 -3.51
N VAL A 122 -13.49 -10.92 -2.25
CA VAL A 122 -12.71 -11.38 -1.07
C VAL A 122 -12.19 -12.81 -1.27
N ASN A 123 -12.98 -13.68 -1.90
CA ASN A 123 -12.63 -15.08 -2.12
C ASN A 123 -11.70 -15.32 -3.33
N ILE A 124 -11.30 -14.27 -4.06
CA ILE A 124 -10.40 -14.37 -5.21
C ILE A 124 -9.07 -13.66 -4.92
N LYS A 125 -9.12 -12.49 -4.26
CA LYS A 125 -7.95 -11.67 -4.00
C LYS A 125 -7.10 -12.28 -2.89
N GLU A 126 -5.85 -12.61 -3.22
CA GLU A 126 -4.93 -13.38 -2.37
C GLU A 126 -4.75 -12.75 -0.98
N GLU A 127 -4.62 -11.44 -0.91
CA GLU A 127 -4.42 -10.73 0.35
C GLU A 127 -5.59 -10.95 1.32
N TRP A 128 -6.79 -11.19 0.80
CA TRP A 128 -8.01 -11.40 1.58
C TRP A 128 -8.32 -12.87 1.88
N LEU A 129 -7.56 -13.82 1.32
CA LEU A 129 -7.74 -15.24 1.62
C LEU A 129 -7.34 -15.57 3.06
N PRO A 130 -8.03 -16.52 3.72
CA PRO A 130 -7.67 -16.95 5.07
C PRO A 130 -6.26 -17.55 5.10
N GLY A 131 -5.50 -17.24 6.15
CA GLY A 131 -4.12 -17.73 6.31
C GLY A 131 -3.08 -17.08 5.38
N SER A 132 -3.46 -16.12 4.52
CA SER A 132 -2.48 -15.39 3.73
C SER A 132 -1.60 -14.53 4.66
N LYS A 133 -0.30 -14.83 4.65
CA LYS A 133 0.70 -14.05 5.40
C LYS A 133 0.84 -12.70 4.70
N PHE A 134 0.36 -11.66 5.36
CA PHE A 134 0.58 -10.29 4.90
C PHE A 134 2.08 -10.00 4.96
N ARG A 135 2.76 -10.10 3.81
CA ARG A 135 4.07 -9.48 3.67
C ARG A 135 3.81 -7.98 3.61
N ILE A 136 4.16 -7.27 4.68
CA ILE A 136 4.41 -5.83 4.62
C ILE A 136 5.62 -5.65 3.71
N GLY A 137 5.41 -5.79 2.41
CA GLY A 137 6.40 -5.43 1.43
C GLY A 137 6.54 -3.92 1.52
N PHE A 138 7.72 -3.46 1.92
CA PHE A 138 8.18 -2.07 1.77
C PHE A 138 7.95 -1.50 0.36
N TRP A 139 7.58 -2.34 -0.61
CA TRP A 139 7.26 -2.02 -1.99
C TRP A 139 5.84 -1.46 -2.24
N ASN A 140 4.90 -1.56 -1.29
CA ASN A 140 3.59 -0.88 -1.43
C ASN A 140 3.60 0.58 -0.96
N PHE A 141 4.74 1.13 -0.56
CA PHE A 141 4.93 2.58 -0.46
C PHE A 141 4.82 3.29 -1.82
N ASN A 142 5.01 2.59 -2.94
CA ASN A 142 4.91 3.21 -4.26
C ASN A 142 3.50 3.71 -4.57
N LEU A 143 2.43 2.97 -4.24
CA LEU A 143 1.05 3.44 -4.51
C LEU A 143 0.59 4.57 -3.57
N PHE A 144 1.16 4.66 -2.37
CA PHE A 144 0.82 5.70 -1.39
C PHE A 144 1.62 7.00 -1.60
N LEU A 145 2.83 6.92 -2.17
CA LEU A 145 3.66 8.09 -2.49
C LEU A 145 3.22 8.85 -3.75
N PHE A 146 2.41 8.28 -4.65
CA PHE A 146 1.93 8.99 -5.85
C PHE A 146 0.78 10.00 -5.62
N HIS A 147 0.28 10.15 -4.39
CA HIS A 147 -0.65 11.24 -4.03
C HIS A 147 0.02 12.43 -3.34
N PHE A 148 1.32 12.36 -3.05
CA PHE A 148 2.10 13.59 -2.98
C PHE A 148 2.20 14.10 -4.42
N ARG A 149 1.50 15.21 -4.73
CA ARG A 149 2.01 16.11 -5.77
C ARG A 149 3.41 16.47 -5.32
N LEU A 150 4.42 15.74 -5.81
CA LEU A 150 5.80 16.18 -5.73
C LEU A 150 5.76 17.62 -6.25
N PRO A 151 6.07 18.64 -5.43
CA PRO A 151 6.33 19.95 -5.99
C PRO A 151 7.37 19.69 -7.09
N GLN A 152 7.10 20.21 -8.29
CA GLN A 152 7.92 19.99 -9.49
C GLN A 152 9.37 19.81 -9.08
N LEU A 153 9.95 18.65 -9.44
CA LEU A 153 11.31 18.31 -9.03
C LEU A 153 12.18 19.54 -9.24
N PRO A 154 12.74 20.10 -8.16
CA PRO A 154 13.46 21.34 -8.23
C PRO A 154 14.61 21.16 -9.20
N ASN A 155 14.90 22.18 -9.99
CA ASN A 155 16.05 22.16 -10.87
C ASN A 155 17.31 22.04 -9.99
N PHE A 156 17.88 20.83 -9.90
CA PHE A 156 19.03 20.57 -9.03
C PHE A 156 20.28 21.38 -9.42
N GLN A 157 20.28 22.00 -10.61
CA GLN A 157 21.31 22.92 -11.07
C GLN A 157 21.10 24.36 -10.58
N ASP A 158 19.93 24.70 -10.03
CA ASP A 158 19.67 26.03 -9.48
C ASP A 158 20.23 26.15 -8.06
N TRP A 159 21.36 26.84 -7.95
CA TRP A 159 22.01 27.11 -6.67
C TRP A 159 21.12 27.93 -5.72
N HIS A 160 20.25 28.82 -6.24
CA HIS A 160 19.38 29.64 -5.39
C HIS A 160 18.34 28.79 -4.66
N TRP A 161 17.89 27.70 -5.28
CA TRP A 161 17.00 26.74 -4.65
C TRP A 161 17.68 26.05 -3.45
N TRP A 162 18.92 25.60 -3.61
CA TRP A 162 19.70 25.01 -2.51
C TRP A 162 19.86 25.96 -1.33
N PHE A 163 20.11 27.25 -1.60
CA PHE A 163 20.24 28.24 -0.53
C PHE A 163 18.93 28.47 0.22
N ASN A 164 17.80 28.50 -0.49
CA ASN A 164 16.48 28.66 0.11
C ASN A 164 16.07 27.42 0.92
N LEU A 165 16.40 26.22 0.44
CA LEU A 165 16.18 24.96 1.16
C LEU A 165 16.95 24.94 2.49
N VAL A 166 18.22 25.32 2.44
CA VAL A 166 19.08 25.42 3.62
C VAL A 166 18.57 26.44 4.63
N LYS A 167 18.09 27.59 4.17
CA LYS A 167 17.48 28.62 5.03
C LYS A 167 16.19 28.13 5.71
N ALA A 168 15.34 27.43 4.97
CA ALA A 168 14.07 26.93 5.49
C ALA A 168 14.25 25.77 6.48
N HIS A 169 15.28 24.94 6.28
CA HIS A 169 15.52 23.73 7.06
C HIS A 169 17.01 23.59 7.43
N PRO A 170 17.51 24.36 8.43
CA PRO A 170 18.93 24.36 8.79
C PRO A 170 19.44 23.00 9.27
N LEU A 171 18.56 22.12 9.75
CA LEU A 171 18.90 20.74 10.16
C LEU A 171 19.43 19.89 8.99
N ILE A 172 19.06 20.19 7.74
CA ILE A 172 19.56 19.48 6.56
C ILE A 172 21.07 19.65 6.41
N LEU A 173 21.61 20.85 6.71
CA LEU A 173 23.05 21.08 6.71
C LEU A 173 23.78 20.25 7.76
N ILE A 174 23.17 20.06 8.94
CA ILE A 174 23.75 19.26 10.01
C ILE A 174 23.83 17.80 9.57
N LEU A 175 22.78 17.27 8.94
CA LEU A 175 22.74 15.91 8.41
C LEU A 175 23.74 15.70 7.26
N VAL A 176 23.80 16.63 6.31
CA VAL A 176 24.78 16.55 5.20
C VAL A 176 26.21 16.67 5.75
N GLY A 177 26.47 17.62 6.64
CA GLY A 177 27.78 17.82 7.27
C GLY A 177 28.23 16.62 8.09
N SER A 178 27.33 16.01 8.87
CA SER A 178 27.64 14.79 9.63
C SER A 178 27.84 13.57 8.74
N PHE A 179 27.16 13.47 7.61
CA PHE A 179 27.42 12.45 6.59
C PHE A 179 28.81 12.62 5.95
N PHE A 180 29.19 13.85 5.57
CA PHE A 180 30.52 14.11 5.00
C PHE A 180 31.66 13.93 6.02
N LEU A 181 31.44 14.31 7.28
CA LEU A 181 32.44 14.11 8.35
C LEU A 181 32.58 12.63 8.74
N GLY A 182 31.50 11.83 8.66
CA GLY A 182 31.53 10.40 8.96
C GLY A 182 32.22 9.54 7.88
N VAL A 183 32.27 10.01 6.62
CA VAL A 183 32.83 9.26 5.49
C VAL A 183 34.33 9.59 5.24
N LEU A 184 34.89 10.57 5.95
CA LEU A 184 36.29 10.99 5.78
C LEU A 184 37.40 10.14 6.46
N PRO A 185 37.18 9.21 7.42
CA PRO A 185 38.31 8.51 8.03
C PRO A 185 39.01 7.47 7.12
N ASP A 186 38.33 6.91 6.11
CA ASP A 186 38.84 5.71 5.42
C ASP A 186 39.48 5.96 4.04
N ILE A 187 39.29 7.13 3.42
CA ILE A 187 39.89 7.41 2.11
C ILE A 187 41.43 7.56 2.21
N LYS A 188 41.97 8.02 3.36
CA LYS A 188 43.42 8.13 3.55
C LYS A 188 44.15 6.79 3.64
N LYS A 189 43.46 5.69 3.96
CA LYS A 189 44.08 4.34 4.04
C LYS A 189 44.22 3.64 2.69
N ILE A 190 43.43 4.04 1.69
CA ILE A 190 43.45 3.37 0.38
C ILE A 190 44.53 3.95 -0.54
N THR A 191 44.91 5.22 -0.39
CA THR A 191 45.97 5.84 -1.20
C THR A 191 47.39 5.55 -0.71
N SER A 192 47.60 5.25 0.58
CA SER A 192 48.95 4.94 1.10
C SER A 192 49.44 3.53 0.76
N ASN A 193 48.54 2.55 0.63
CA ASN A 193 48.95 1.16 0.39
C ASN A 193 49.25 0.87 -1.10
N THR A 194 48.67 1.63 -2.03
CA THR A 194 48.89 1.39 -3.47
C THR A 194 50.19 2.02 -3.98
N PHE A 195 50.72 3.06 -3.32
CA PHE A 195 51.99 3.68 -3.72
C PHE A 195 53.24 3.00 -3.10
N GLY A 196 53.10 2.33 -1.96
CA GLY A 196 54.20 1.59 -1.33
C GLY A 196 54.56 0.28 -2.03
N ASN A 197 53.54 -0.45 -2.51
CA ASN A 197 53.77 -1.78 -3.09
C ASN A 197 54.43 -1.75 -4.48
N ASN A 198 54.30 -0.65 -5.24
CA ASN A 198 54.92 -0.56 -6.57
C ASN A 198 56.43 -0.30 -6.51
N LEU A 199 56.94 0.34 -5.46
CA LEU A 199 58.38 0.60 -5.31
C LEU A 199 59.14 -0.64 -4.80
N GLU A 200 58.50 -1.49 -4.01
CA GLU A 200 59.09 -2.75 -3.56
C GLU A 200 59.17 -3.79 -4.69
N GLN A 201 58.22 -3.75 -5.63
CA GLN A 201 58.17 -4.68 -6.76
C GLN A 201 59.22 -4.38 -7.84
N GLU A 202 59.50 -3.09 -8.14
CA GLU A 202 60.59 -2.69 -9.05
C GLU A 202 62.00 -2.97 -8.48
N ALA A 203 62.18 -2.92 -7.16
CA ALA A 203 63.46 -3.22 -6.52
C ALA A 203 63.80 -4.72 -6.51
N ILE A 204 62.79 -5.60 -6.51
CA ILE A 204 62.98 -7.06 -6.52
C ILE A 204 63.24 -7.57 -7.95
N GLU A 205 62.61 -6.99 -8.98
CA GLU A 205 62.84 -7.39 -10.37
C GLU A 205 64.23 -6.97 -10.90
N SER A 206 64.81 -5.89 -10.38
CA SER A 206 66.16 -5.44 -10.75
C SER A 206 67.29 -6.25 -10.11
N ALA A 207 67.04 -6.98 -9.02
CA ALA A 207 68.04 -7.82 -8.35
C ALA A 207 68.17 -9.25 -8.93
N HIS A 208 67.26 -9.66 -9.81
CA HIS A 208 67.24 -10.99 -10.42
C HIS A 208 67.75 -11.04 -11.87
N GLN A 209 68.29 -9.93 -12.39
CA GLN A 209 68.85 -9.83 -13.75
C GLN A 209 70.39 -9.70 -13.81
N GLU A 210 71.08 -9.87 -12.68
CA GLU A 210 72.55 -10.12 -12.63
C GLU A 210 72.85 -11.60 -12.35
#